data_AF-A0AA42ZZF4-F1
#
_entry.id   AF-A0AA42ZZF4-F1
#
_cell.length_a   1.000
_cell.length_b   1.000
_cell.length_c   1.000
_cell.angle_alpha   90.00
_cell.angle_beta   90.00
_cell.angle_gamma   90.00
#
_symmetry.space_group_name_H-M   'P 1'
#
loop_
_entity.id
_entity.type
_entity.pdbx_description
1 polymer ?
#
loop_
_entity_poly.entity_id
_entity_poly.type
_entity_poly.pdbx_seq_one_letter_code
_entity_poly.pdbx_strand_id
1 'polypeptide(L)' 'MNPYDRYAISGNSEDLTYEADGSLRILIGGEPPEGRVANWLPAGEEKTRISLRVYGPEKAMLERTWKPPQVTRL' A
#
# COMPACT_ATOMS: atom_id res chain seq x y z
N MET A 1 5.24 -1.09 -17.88
CA MET A 1 3.92 -1.75 -17.74
C MET A 1 4.12 -3.00 -16.92
N ASN A 2 3.27 -3.24 -15.92
CA ASN A 2 3.26 -4.51 -15.20
C ASN A 2 2.12 -5.40 -15.73
N PRO A 3 2.23 -6.74 -15.69
CA PRO A 3 1.21 -7.67 -16.22
C PRO A 3 -0.16 -7.57 -15.54
N TYR A 4 -0.22 -6.93 -14.36
CA TYR A 4 -1.42 -6.81 -13.53
C TYR A 4 -2.17 -5.50 -13.76
N ASP A 5 -1.67 -4.63 -14.63
CA ASP A 5 -2.15 -3.25 -14.85
C ASP A 5 -2.41 -2.48 -13.54
N ARG A 6 -1.58 -2.73 -12.51
CA ARG A 6 -1.79 -2.22 -11.15
C ARG A 6 -0.77 -1.16 -10.78
N TYR A 7 -1.25 0.03 -10.42
CA TYR A 7 -0.39 1.16 -10.03
C TYR A 7 -0.79 1.84 -8.73
N ALA A 8 -1.90 1.40 -8.12
CA ALA A 8 -2.35 1.88 -6.83
C ALA A 8 -3.12 0.78 -6.10
N ILE A 9 -3.15 0.89 -4.78
CA ILE A 9 -4.08 0.20 -3.89
C ILE A 9 -4.88 1.30 -3.20
N SER A 10 -6.21 1.15 -3.15
CA SER A 10 -7.13 2.11 -2.57
C SER A 10 -8.11 1.41 -1.63
N GLY A 11 -8.82 2.16 -0.79
CA GLY A 11 -9.88 1.59 0.06
C GLY A 11 -11.03 0.92 -0.70
N ASN A 12 -11.14 1.17 -2.01
CA ASN A 12 -12.14 0.56 -2.90
C ASN A 12 -11.56 -0.57 -3.77
N SER A 13 -10.30 -0.96 -3.54
CA SER A 13 -9.72 -2.11 -4.24
C SER A 13 -10.45 -3.39 -3.85
N GLU A 14 -10.71 -4.25 -4.83
CA GLU A 14 -11.34 -5.54 -4.60
C GLU A 14 -10.42 -6.49 -3.83
N ASP A 15 -11.01 -7.39 -3.05
CA ASP A 15 -10.35 -8.51 -2.34
C ASP A 15 -9.23 -8.16 -1.35
N LEU A 16 -9.22 -6.93 -0.80
CA LEU A 16 -8.26 -6.55 0.24
C LEU A 16 -8.32 -7.50 1.43
N THR A 17 -7.15 -8.04 1.80
CA THR A 17 -7.01 -8.96 2.93
C THR A 17 -6.45 -8.22 4.13
N TYR A 18 -7.23 -8.08 5.20
CA TYR A 18 -6.79 -7.43 6.43
C TYR A 18 -6.08 -8.42 7.36
N GLU A 19 -5.14 -7.93 8.16
CA GLU A 19 -4.51 -8.70 9.23
C GLU A 19 -5.48 -8.84 10.41
N ALA A 20 -5.18 -9.74 11.36
CA ALA A 20 -6.07 -10.05 12.49
C ALA A 20 -6.35 -8.84 13.41
N ASP A 21 -5.45 -7.86 13.43
CA ASP A 21 -5.59 -6.61 14.18
C ASP A 21 -6.37 -5.52 13.42
N GLY A 22 -6.88 -5.84 12.23
CA GLY A 22 -7.58 -4.91 11.35
C GLY A 22 -6.66 -4.00 10.53
N SER A 23 -5.33 -4.14 10.64
CA SER A 23 -4.39 -3.40 9.80
C SER A 23 -4.38 -3.92 8.37
N LEU A 24 -3.99 -3.05 7.43
CA LEU A 24 -3.77 -3.43 6.03
C LEU A 24 -2.26 -3.43 5.75
N ARG A 25 -1.70 -4.63 5.53
CA ARG A 25 -0.31 -4.77 5.09
C ARG A 25 -0.26 -4.71 3.57
N ILE A 26 0.47 -3.73 3.04
CA ILE A 26 0.74 -3.58 1.60
C ILE A 26 2.15 -4.05 1.29
N LEU A 27 2.30 -4.96 0.35
CA LEU A 27 3.59 -5.43 -0.17
C LEU A 27 3.93 -4.66 -1.45
N ILE A 28 5.19 -4.30 -1.62
CA ILE A 28 5.66 -3.52 -2.77
C ILE A 28 6.93 -4.19 -3.30
N GLY A 29 6.94 -4.62 -4.55
CA GLY A 29 8.08 -5.36 -5.11
C GLY A 29 7.84 -5.92 -6.51
N GLY A 30 8.85 -6.58 -7.06
CA GLY A 30 8.86 -7.06 -8.45
C GLY A 30 8.02 -8.30 -8.69
N GLU A 31 8.20 -9.35 -7.88
CA GLU A 31 7.45 -10.60 -8.01
C GLU A 31 6.19 -10.60 -7.15
N PRO A 32 5.09 -11.19 -7.64
CA PRO A 32 3.85 -11.32 -6.88
C PRO A 32 4.06 -12.24 -5.66
N PRO A 33 3.73 -11.78 -4.44
CA PRO A 33 3.87 -12.59 -3.24
C PRO A 33 2.79 -13.67 -3.16
N GLU A 34 3.17 -14.87 -2.76
CA GLU A 34 2.26 -16.00 -2.59
C GLU A 34 1.15 -15.67 -1.57
N GLY A 35 -0.11 -15.92 -1.94
CA GLY A 35 -1.27 -15.70 -1.07
C GLY A 35 -1.51 -14.24 -0.62
N ARG A 36 -0.80 -13.28 -1.21
CA ARG A 36 -0.88 -11.85 -0.86
C ARG A 36 -1.01 -10.91 -2.06
N VAL A 37 -1.33 -11.47 -3.23
CA VAL A 37 -1.48 -10.72 -4.47
C VAL A 37 -2.49 -9.58 -4.32
N ALA A 38 -3.59 -9.73 -3.58
CA ALA A 38 -4.59 -8.67 -3.39
C ALA A 38 -4.01 -7.38 -2.79
N ASN A 39 -3.06 -7.51 -1.84
CA ASN A 39 -2.44 -6.37 -1.17
C ASN A 39 -1.03 -6.05 -1.72
N TRP A 40 -0.74 -6.44 -2.95
CA TRP A 40 0.57 -6.22 -3.55
C TRP A 40 0.54 -5.16 -4.65
N LEU A 41 1.53 -4.27 -4.61
CA LEU A 41 1.78 -3.25 -5.61
C LEU A 41 3.07 -3.58 -6.38
N PRO A 42 2.99 -3.80 -7.70
CA PRO A 42 4.18 -4.03 -8.52
C PRO A 42 5.13 -2.82 -8.48
N ALA A 43 6.41 -3.11 -8.23
CA ALA A 43 7.49 -2.13 -8.30
C ALA A 43 8.70 -2.74 -9.00
N GLY A 44 9.38 -1.96 -9.84
CA GLY A 44 10.60 -2.42 -10.52
C GLY A 44 11.81 -2.45 -9.57
N GLU A 45 12.94 -2.95 -10.08
CA GLU A 45 14.22 -2.98 -9.35
C GLU A 45 14.84 -1.59 -9.15
N GLU A 46 14.38 -0.62 -9.94
CA GLU A 46 14.81 0.77 -9.84
C GLU A 46 14.22 1.49 -8.62
N LYS A 47 14.79 2.65 -8.29
CA LYS A 47 14.28 3.49 -7.20
C LYS A 47 12.79 3.79 -7.37
N THR A 48 12.00 3.29 -6.43
CA THR A 48 10.55 3.47 -6.42
C THR A 48 10.17 4.59 -5.47
N ARG A 49 9.34 5.52 -5.95
CA ARG A 49 8.72 6.57 -5.13
C ARG A 49 7.28 6.19 -4.83
N ILE A 50 6.92 6.23 -3.55
CA ILE A 50 5.56 5.93 -3.08
C ILE A 50 4.88 7.23 -2.68
N SER A 51 3.61 7.38 -3.04
CA SER A 51 2.77 8.52 -2.65
C SER A 51 1.52 8.00 -1.94
N LEU A 52 1.29 8.45 -0.71
CA LEU A 52 0.04 8.23 0.00
C LEU A 52 -0.92 9.38 -0.28
N ARG A 53 -2.15 9.08 -0.70
CA ARG A 53 -3.23 10.05 -0.86
C ARG A 53 -4.30 9.78 0.19
N VAL A 54 -4.70 10.82 0.92
CA VAL A 54 -5.76 10.76 1.92
C VAL A 54 -6.85 11.74 1.50
N TYR A 55 -8.08 11.23 1.38
CA TYR A 55 -9.26 12.00 1.02
C TYR A 55 -10.08 12.24 2.29
N GLY A 56 -10.37 13.51 2.61
CA GLY A 56 -10.99 13.87 3.89
C GLY A 56 -10.08 13.62 5.10
N PRO A 57 -8.86 14.21 5.15
CA PRO A 57 -7.95 13.99 6.26
C PRO A 57 -8.54 14.49 7.58
N GLU A 58 -8.42 13.67 8.62
CA GLU A 58 -8.85 14.05 9.96
C GLU A 58 -7.88 15.04 10.62
N LYS A 59 -8.35 15.68 11.70
CA LYS A 59 -7.60 16.66 12.49
C LYS A 59 -6.20 16.17 12.88
N ALA A 60 -6.05 14.89 13.27
CA ALA A 60 -4.77 14.32 13.67
C ALA A 60 -3.72 14.34 12.54
N MET A 61 -4.14 14.21 11.29
CA MET A 61 -3.23 14.31 10.14
C MET A 61 -2.87 15.77 9.83
N LEU A 62 -3.85 16.68 9.93
CA LEU A 62 -3.65 18.12 9.74
C LEU A 62 -2.68 18.71 10.80
N GLU A 63 -2.84 18.27 12.05
CA GLU A 63 -1.99 18.67 13.18
C GLU A 63 -0.69 17.86 13.27
N ARG A 64 -0.48 16.89 12.37
CA ARG A 64 0.72 16.03 12.30
C ARG A 64 0.97 15.19 13.56
N THR A 65 -0.08 14.92 14.34
CA THR A 65 -0.03 14.02 15.49
C THR A 65 -0.11 12.55 15.05
N TRP A 66 -0.80 12.28 13.95
CA TRP A 66 -0.71 11.03 13.22
C TRP A 66 0.43 11.09 12.19
N LYS A 67 1.16 9.99 12.03
CA LYS A 67 2.21 9.83 11.02
C LYS A 67 1.89 8.66 10.10
N PRO A 68 2.18 8.78 8.79
CA PRO A 68 1.98 7.67 7.87
C PRO A 68 2.86 6.47 8.26
N PRO A 69 2.40 5.23 8.01
CA PRO A 69 3.20 4.04 8.20
C PRO A 69 4.53 4.15 7.46
N GLN A 70 5.61 3.71 8.11
CA GLN A 70 6.91 3.65 7.46
C GLN A 70 6.98 2.47 6.50
N VAL A 71 7.72 2.65 5.40
CA VAL A 71 8.06 1.55 4.51
C VAL A 71 9.25 0.80 5.11
N THR A 72 9.09 -0.51 5.30
CA THR A 72 10.13 -1.38 5.83
C THR A 72 10.62 -2.32 4.73
N ARG A 73 11.94 -2.51 4.65
CA ARG A 73 12.52 -3.51 3.77
C ARG A 73 12.30 -4.89 4.39
N LEU A 74 11.77 -5.82 3.59
CA LEU A 74 11.64 -7.23 3.92
C LEU A 74 12.95 -7.98 3.62
#